data_AF-A0AAV2BIH0-F1
#
_entry.id   AF-A0AAV2BIH0-F1
#
_cell.length_a   1.000
_cell.length_b   1.000
_cell.length_c   1.000
_cell.angle_alpha   90.00
_cell.angle_beta   90.00
_cell.angle_gamma   90.00
#
_symmetry.space_group_name_H-M   'P 1'
#
loop_
_entity.id
_entity.type
_entity.pdbx_description
1 polymer ?
#
loop_
_entity_poly.entity_id
_entity_poly.type
_entity_poly.pdbx_seq_one_letter_code
_entity_poly.pdbx_strand_id
1 'polypeptide(L)'
;MNAGVREALRDNDFHCFVFHDVDMIPEDDRNLYSCPEMPRHLSVAVDKFNYTLPYALLVGGVFSIRLEHFLAVNGYSNLYWGWGGEDDDMAYRIRYRKLEIIRPPETLARYSMIKHDHRPESPNAIRTALLRMAKKRSSRDGLNTVKYRVVWRHEHLAYTHLMVDIGKHHRWQFLNGQRLIINF
;
A
#
# COMPACT_ATOMS: atom_id res chain seq x y z
N MET A 1 1.71 5.05 4.37
CA MET A 1 1.87 3.65 4.83
C MET A 1 3.16 3.42 5.62
N ASN A 2 4.36 3.54 5.03
CA ASN A 2 5.63 3.30 5.75
C ASN A 2 5.79 4.10 7.07
N ALA A 3 5.47 5.41 7.05
CA ALA A 3 5.49 6.24 8.27
C ALA A 3 4.53 5.70 9.35
N GLY A 4 3.33 5.27 8.96
CA GLY A 4 2.35 4.69 9.88
C GLY A 4 2.85 3.44 10.58
N VAL A 5 3.53 2.54 9.87
CA VAL A 5 4.17 1.35 10.49
C VAL A 5 5.24 1.77 11.49
N ARG A 6 6.11 2.73 11.14
CA ARG A 6 7.18 3.17 12.04
C ARG A 6 6.65 3.86 13.30
N GLU A 7 5.62 4.68 13.18
CA GLU A 7 5.03 5.35 14.34
C GLU A 7 4.21 4.38 15.20
N ALA A 8 3.45 3.46 14.60
CA ALA A 8 2.73 2.44 15.36
C ALA A 8 3.68 1.54 16.19
N LEU A 9 4.83 1.17 15.64
CA LEU A 9 5.85 0.39 16.35
C LEU A 9 6.55 1.15 17.48
N ARG A 10 6.38 2.48 17.58
CA ARG A 10 6.82 3.24 18.77
C ARG A 10 5.82 3.16 19.92
N ASP A 11 4.56 2.87 19.60
CA ASP A 11 3.49 2.81 20.58
C ASP A 11 3.37 1.41 21.19
N ASN A 12 3.58 0.36 20.39
CA ASN A 12 3.47 -1.02 20.84
C ASN A 12 4.18 -2.01 19.91
N ASP A 13 4.34 -3.25 20.37
CA ASP A 13 4.87 -4.37 19.62
C ASP A 13 3.79 -4.97 18.70
N PHE A 14 3.38 -4.20 17.69
CA PHE A 14 2.44 -4.67 16.68
C PHE A 14 3.09 -5.67 15.72
N HIS A 15 2.49 -6.85 15.61
CA HIS A 15 2.96 -7.92 14.71
C HIS A 15 2.13 -8.03 13.41
N CYS A 16 1.02 -7.27 13.33
CA CYS A 16 0.09 -7.29 12.21
C CYS A 16 -0.27 -5.85 11.81
N PHE A 17 -0.21 -5.58 10.50
CA PHE A 17 -0.58 -4.30 9.93
C PHE A 17 -1.67 -4.50 8.90
N VAL A 18 -2.75 -3.73 9.01
CA VAL A 18 -3.82 -3.64 8.01
C VAL A 18 -3.75 -2.24 7.40
N PHE A 19 -3.51 -2.18 6.10
CA PHE A 19 -3.61 -0.97 5.30
C PHE A 19 -5.02 -0.94 4.70
N HIS A 20 -5.73 0.15 4.89
CA HIS A 20 -7.14 0.22 4.63
C HIS A 20 -7.52 1.62 4.13
N ASP A 21 -8.02 1.70 2.91
CA ASP A 21 -8.55 2.95 2.35
C ASP A 21 -9.76 3.43 3.16
N VAL A 22 -9.80 4.72 3.49
CA VAL A 22 -10.82 5.29 4.39
C VAL A 22 -12.24 5.27 3.82
N ASP A 23 -12.36 5.05 2.52
CA ASP A 23 -13.61 5.00 1.76
C ASP A 23 -14.13 3.58 1.53
N MET A 24 -13.49 2.56 2.08
CA MET A 24 -13.88 1.16 1.90
C MET A 24 -14.58 0.62 3.16
N ILE A 25 -15.81 0.13 3.06
CA ILE A 25 -16.53 -0.44 4.22
C ILE A 25 -16.78 -1.93 3.99
N PRO A 26 -16.35 -2.84 4.88
CA PRO A 26 -16.66 -4.27 4.74
C PRO A 26 -18.16 -4.51 4.92
N GLU A 27 -18.74 -5.34 4.06
CA GLU A 27 -20.17 -5.70 4.11
C GLU A 27 -20.46 -6.91 5.03
N ASP A 28 -19.41 -7.60 5.49
CA ASP A 28 -19.51 -8.82 6.29
C ASP A 28 -18.43 -8.84 7.40
N ASP A 29 -18.87 -8.97 8.65
CA ASP A 29 -18.00 -8.95 9.83
C ASP A 29 -17.15 -10.23 10.00
N ARG A 30 -17.45 -11.28 9.22
CA ARG A 30 -16.63 -12.50 9.16
C ARG A 30 -15.37 -12.30 8.31
N ASN A 31 -15.24 -11.19 7.60
CA ASN A 31 -13.99 -10.81 6.94
C ASN A 31 -12.97 -10.28 7.97
N LEU A 32 -12.32 -11.19 8.68
CA LEU A 32 -11.49 -10.84 9.84
C LEU A 32 -10.28 -9.97 9.49
N TYR A 33 -10.17 -8.83 10.18
CA TYR A 33 -9.05 -7.87 10.12
C TYR A 33 -7.86 -8.39 10.94
N SER A 34 -7.22 -9.42 10.40
CA SER A 34 -6.08 -10.08 11.01
C SER A 34 -5.00 -10.40 9.98
N CYS A 35 -3.84 -10.84 10.47
CA CYS A 35 -2.73 -11.29 9.64
C CYS A 35 -2.60 -12.81 9.73
N PRO A 36 -3.13 -13.58 8.77
CA PRO A 36 -2.79 -15.00 8.65
C PRO A 36 -1.30 -15.16 8.30
N GLU A 37 -0.82 -16.40 8.16
CA GLU A 37 0.58 -16.69 7.86
C GLU A 37 1.06 -15.92 6.61
N MET A 38 0.35 -16.02 5.49
CA MET A 38 0.66 -15.28 4.27
C MET A 38 0.00 -13.90 4.22
N PRO A 39 0.59 -12.89 3.55
CA PRO A 39 -0.10 -11.61 3.32
C PRO A 39 -1.49 -11.79 2.69
N ARG A 40 -2.48 -11.05 3.17
CA ARG A 40 -3.89 -11.22 2.77
C ARG A 40 -4.44 -9.96 2.11
N HIS A 41 -5.02 -10.09 0.93
CA HIS A 41 -5.87 -9.06 0.34
C HIS A 41 -7.31 -9.25 0.81
N LEU A 42 -7.87 -8.26 1.50
CA LEU A 42 -9.16 -8.33 2.19
C LEU A 42 -10.31 -7.82 1.31
N SER A 43 -10.10 -6.81 0.46
CA SER A 43 -11.11 -6.20 -0.42
C SER A 43 -11.23 -6.90 -1.76
N VAL A 44 -11.61 -8.18 -1.74
CA VAL A 44 -11.64 -9.04 -2.95
C VAL A 44 -12.75 -8.63 -3.92
N ALA A 45 -13.91 -8.24 -3.39
CA ALA A 45 -15.11 -7.92 -4.16
C ALA A 45 -15.63 -6.53 -3.78
N VAL A 46 -15.40 -5.54 -4.64
CA VAL A 46 -15.82 -4.15 -4.37
C VAL A 46 -16.99 -3.79 -5.26
N ASP A 47 -18.02 -3.16 -4.71
CA ASP A 47 -19.24 -2.73 -5.42
C ASP A 47 -18.94 -1.93 -6.70
N LYS A 48 -17.97 -1.02 -6.64
CA LYS A 48 -17.48 -0.22 -7.77
C LYS A 48 -16.97 -1.04 -8.95
N PHE A 49 -16.44 -2.23 -8.69
CA PHE A 49 -15.98 -3.18 -9.70
C PHE A 49 -17.00 -4.30 -9.93
N ASN A 50 -18.27 -4.05 -9.59
CA ASN A 50 -19.36 -5.01 -9.68
C ASN A 50 -19.02 -6.33 -8.96
N TYR A 51 -18.43 -6.20 -7.77
CA TYR A 51 -17.97 -7.30 -6.92
C TYR A 51 -16.96 -8.26 -7.58
N THR A 52 -16.32 -7.84 -8.67
CA THR A 52 -15.34 -8.65 -9.41
C THR A 52 -13.93 -8.17 -9.12
N LEU A 53 -13.01 -9.10 -8.83
CA LEU A 53 -11.60 -8.79 -8.65
C LEU A 53 -10.99 -8.33 -10.00
N PRO A 54 -10.49 -7.08 -10.12
CA PRO A 54 -10.01 -6.57 -11.41
C PRO A 54 -8.84 -7.35 -12.02
N TYR A 55 -7.90 -7.83 -11.19
CA TYR A 55 -6.77 -8.64 -11.62
C TYR A 55 -6.12 -9.39 -10.45
N ALA A 56 -5.45 -10.50 -10.74
CA ALA A 56 -4.96 -11.46 -9.74
C ALA A 56 -3.86 -10.91 -8.79
N LEU A 57 -3.12 -9.88 -9.19
CA LEU A 57 -2.07 -9.26 -8.37
C LEU A 57 -2.57 -8.11 -7.49
N LEU A 58 -3.84 -7.71 -7.57
CA LEU A 58 -4.35 -6.58 -6.82
C LEU A 58 -4.22 -6.80 -5.30
N VAL A 59 -3.63 -5.82 -4.64
CA VAL A 59 -3.55 -5.69 -3.17
C VAL A 59 -3.95 -4.29 -2.67
N GLY A 60 -4.55 -3.45 -3.53
CA GLY A 60 -5.08 -2.14 -3.14
C GLY A 60 -6.43 -2.23 -2.43
N GLY A 61 -6.92 -1.12 -1.88
CA GLY A 61 -8.12 -1.10 -1.05
C GLY A 61 -7.81 -1.50 0.39
N VAL A 62 -7.89 -2.79 0.70
CA VAL A 62 -7.64 -3.33 2.04
C VAL A 62 -6.71 -4.53 1.97
N PHE A 63 -5.57 -4.42 2.66
CA PHE A 63 -4.50 -5.42 2.64
C PHE A 63 -3.85 -5.57 4.01
N SER A 64 -3.65 -6.82 4.46
CA SER A 64 -2.99 -7.13 5.72
C SER A 64 -1.70 -7.92 5.54
N ILE A 65 -0.72 -7.62 6.38
CA ILE A 65 0.62 -8.20 6.32
C ILE A 65 1.25 -8.25 7.71
N ARG A 66 1.93 -9.37 8.01
CA ARG A 66 2.72 -9.51 9.24
C ARG A 66 3.91 -8.57 9.21
N LEU A 67 4.32 -8.10 10.39
CA LEU A 67 5.50 -7.24 10.52
C LEU A 67 6.74 -7.87 9.84
N GLU A 68 7.00 -9.15 10.09
CA GLU A 68 8.14 -9.87 9.51
C GLU A 68 8.14 -9.84 7.96
N HIS A 69 6.96 -10.00 7.35
CA HIS A 69 6.79 -9.95 5.90
C HIS A 69 6.93 -8.52 5.37
N PHE A 70 6.38 -7.53 6.09
CA PHE A 70 6.53 -6.12 5.75
C PHE A 70 8.00 -5.68 5.79
N LEU A 71 8.76 -6.11 6.80
CA LEU A 71 10.20 -5.88 6.89
C LEU A 71 10.95 -6.61 5.76
N ALA A 72 10.61 -7.86 5.47
CA ALA A 72 11.26 -8.64 4.40
C ALA A 72 11.11 -8.00 3.02
N VAL A 73 9.94 -7.43 2.70
CA VAL A 73 9.70 -6.70 1.44
C VAL A 73 10.23 -5.26 1.43
N ASN A 74 10.82 -4.81 2.55
CA ASN A 74 11.26 -3.43 2.78
C ASN A 74 10.11 -2.42 2.63
N GLY A 75 8.92 -2.76 3.13
CA GLY A 75 7.73 -1.91 3.05
C GLY A 75 7.32 -1.48 1.64
N TYR A 76 6.48 -0.45 1.58
CA TYR A 76 6.03 0.17 0.32
C TYR A 76 7.14 0.99 -0.34
N SER A 77 7.08 1.18 -1.66
CA SER A 77 7.93 2.15 -2.36
C SER A 77 7.61 3.58 -1.92
N ASN A 78 8.63 4.42 -1.76
CA ASN A 78 8.46 5.87 -1.51
C ASN A 78 8.42 6.69 -2.81
N LEU A 79 8.44 6.02 -3.97
CA LEU A 79 8.62 6.67 -5.27
C LEU A 79 7.32 6.96 -6.00
N TYR A 80 6.16 6.54 -5.47
CA TYR A 80 4.85 6.78 -6.06
C TYR A 80 4.25 8.07 -5.47
N TRP A 81 4.19 9.11 -6.29
CA TRP A 81 3.71 10.46 -5.96
C TRP A 81 2.57 10.83 -6.90
N GLY A 82 1.34 10.58 -6.44
CA GLY A 82 0.14 10.60 -7.27
C GLY A 82 -0.59 9.27 -7.12
N TRP A 83 -1.66 9.07 -7.89
CA TRP A 83 -2.46 7.85 -7.78
C TRP A 83 -1.92 6.74 -8.71
N GLY A 84 -1.84 5.52 -8.21
CA GLY A 84 -1.68 4.28 -8.97
C GLY A 84 -0.27 3.66 -9.03
N GLY A 85 -0.23 2.33 -8.85
CA GLY A 85 0.90 1.44 -9.10
C GLY A 85 1.75 1.09 -7.88
N GLU A 86 1.53 1.74 -6.74
CA GLU A 86 2.19 1.45 -5.46
C GLU A 86 1.75 0.11 -4.88
N ASP A 87 0.48 -0.26 -5.05
CA ASP A 87 -0.05 -1.54 -4.60
C ASP A 87 0.46 -2.69 -5.48
N ASP A 88 0.48 -2.47 -6.80
CA ASP A 88 1.07 -3.41 -7.76
C ASP A 88 2.55 -3.69 -7.44
N ASP A 89 3.29 -2.64 -7.07
CA ASP A 89 4.67 -2.77 -6.62
C ASP A 89 4.78 -3.61 -5.34
N MET A 90 3.93 -3.34 -4.34
CA MET A 90 3.87 -4.17 -3.14
C MET A 90 3.62 -5.64 -3.49
N ALA A 91 2.66 -5.93 -4.38
CA ALA A 91 2.40 -7.28 -4.86
C ALA A 91 3.62 -7.91 -5.54
N TYR A 92 4.35 -7.16 -6.37
CA TYR A 92 5.59 -7.64 -6.97
C TYR A 92 6.67 -7.93 -5.91
N ARG A 93 6.86 -7.05 -4.92
CA ARG A 93 7.83 -7.25 -3.83
C ARG A 93 7.53 -8.51 -3.02
N ILE A 94 6.26 -8.74 -2.70
CA ILE A 94 5.79 -9.97 -2.02
C ILE A 94 6.17 -11.20 -2.84
N ARG A 95 5.85 -11.22 -4.14
CA ARG A 95 6.20 -12.34 -5.03
C ARG A 95 7.70 -12.56 -5.15
N TYR A 96 8.51 -11.50 -5.18
CA TYR A 96 9.98 -11.64 -5.21
C TYR A 96 10.57 -12.21 -3.93
N ARG A 97 9.87 -12.07 -2.80
CA ARG A 97 10.19 -12.74 -1.54
C ARG A 97 9.60 -14.15 -1.43
N LYS A 98 9.00 -14.66 -2.50
CA LYS A 98 8.35 -15.99 -2.57
C LYS A 98 7.21 -16.15 -1.57
N LEU A 99 6.60 -15.03 -1.18
CA LEU A 99 5.37 -15.01 -0.40
C LEU A 99 4.17 -15.06 -1.34
N GLU A 100 3.08 -15.65 -0.86
CA GLU A 100 1.81 -15.72 -1.58
C GLU A 100 0.82 -14.67 -1.06
N ILE A 101 -0.04 -14.16 -1.94
CA ILE A 101 -1.16 -13.29 -1.54
C ILE A 101 -2.37 -14.19 -1.43
N ILE A 102 -2.88 -14.36 -0.21
CA ILE A 102 -4.08 -15.15 0.04
C ILE A 102 -5.32 -14.25 0.10
N ARG A 103 -6.49 -14.83 -0.20
CA ARG A 103 -7.77 -14.13 -0.23
C ARG A 103 -8.84 -14.94 0.47
N PRO A 104 -9.69 -14.31 1.31
CA PRO A 104 -10.93 -14.93 1.77
C PRO A 104 -11.90 -15.20 0.59
N PRO A 105 -12.92 -16.05 0.77
CA PRO A 105 -13.98 -16.23 -0.21
C PRO A 105 -14.65 -14.91 -0.59
N GLU A 106 -14.97 -14.74 -1.87
CA GLU A 106 -15.59 -13.53 -2.42
C GLU A 106 -16.88 -13.15 -1.69
N THR A 107 -17.68 -14.15 -1.29
CA THR A 107 -18.94 -13.96 -0.57
C THR A 107 -18.78 -13.34 0.82
N LEU A 108 -17.60 -13.47 1.43
CA LEU A 108 -17.28 -12.86 2.73
C LEU A 108 -16.51 -11.55 2.57
N ALA A 109 -15.86 -11.32 1.43
CA ALA A 109 -14.94 -10.21 1.22
C ALA A 109 -15.50 -9.12 0.31
N ARG A 110 -16.79 -8.82 0.52
CA ARG A 110 -17.49 -7.73 -0.13
C ARG A 110 -17.23 -6.41 0.58
N TYR A 111 -17.07 -5.36 -0.21
CA TYR A 111 -16.88 -3.99 0.25
C TYR A 111 -17.73 -3.03 -0.55
N SER A 112 -18.28 -2.07 0.17
CA SER A 112 -18.89 -0.87 -0.39
C SER A 112 -17.87 0.27 -0.41
N MET A 113 -17.69 0.92 -1.56
CA MET A 113 -16.84 2.10 -1.69
C MET A 113 -17.66 3.39 -1.58
N ILE A 114 -17.30 4.25 -0.63
CA ILE A 114 -17.85 5.60 -0.51
C ILE A 114 -17.48 6.38 -1.77
N LYS A 115 -18.50 6.91 -2.46
CA LYS A 115 -18.32 7.65 -3.71
C LYS A 115 -17.51 8.93 -3.50
N HIS A 116 -16.51 9.13 -4.35
CA HIS A 116 -15.63 10.29 -4.33
C HIS A 116 -15.07 10.56 -5.73
N ASP A 117 -14.61 11.78 -5.97
CA ASP A 117 -13.94 12.15 -7.22
C ASP A 117 -12.56 11.52 -7.32
N HIS A 118 -12.26 10.94 -8.48
CA HIS A 118 -10.95 10.35 -8.71
C HIS A 118 -9.87 11.42 -8.85
N ARG A 119 -8.74 11.18 -8.17
CA ARG A 119 -7.51 11.92 -8.44
C ARG A 119 -6.90 11.45 -9.76
N PRO A 120 -6.27 12.35 -10.53
CA PRO A 120 -5.55 11.96 -11.73
C PRO A 120 -4.47 10.91 -11.45
N GLU A 121 -4.40 9.90 -12.31
CA GLU A 121 -3.34 8.89 -12.28
C GLU A 121 -1.96 9.51 -12.56
N SER A 122 -0.94 8.93 -11.94
CA SER A 122 0.45 9.20 -12.30
C SER A 122 0.70 8.78 -13.76
N PRO A 123 1.58 9.49 -14.52
CA PRO A 123 1.82 9.18 -15.93
C PRO A 123 2.16 7.70 -16.15
N ASN A 124 1.49 7.06 -17.12
CA ASN A 124 1.61 5.61 -17.34
C ASN A 124 3.05 5.15 -17.60
N ALA A 125 3.83 5.94 -18.34
CA ALA A 125 5.24 5.66 -18.59
C ALA A 125 6.06 5.58 -17.29
N ILE A 126 5.77 6.44 -16.31
CA ILE A 126 6.41 6.42 -15.00
C ILE A 126 6.02 5.17 -14.23
N ARG A 127 4.72 4.90 -14.08
CA ARG A 127 4.23 3.73 -13.35
C ARG A 127 4.81 2.45 -13.93
N THR A 128 4.76 2.30 -15.25
CA THR A 128 5.35 1.15 -15.97
C THR A 128 6.85 1.01 -15.71
N ALA A 129 7.60 2.10 -15.78
CA ALA A 129 9.04 2.09 -15.51
C ALA A 129 9.35 1.71 -14.06
N LEU A 130 8.63 2.28 -13.10
CA LEU A 130 8.75 1.91 -11.69
C LEU A 130 8.44 0.42 -11.52
N LEU A 131 7.27 -0.07 -11.95
CA LEU A 131 6.89 -1.49 -11.80
C LEU A 131 7.92 -2.46 -12.38
N ARG A 132 8.43 -2.21 -13.59
CA ARG A 132 9.52 -3.02 -14.19
C ARG A 132 10.77 -3.09 -13.33
N MET A 133 11.07 -2.03 -12.58
CA MET A 133 12.25 -1.95 -11.71
C MET A 133 11.99 -2.42 -10.27
N ALA A 134 10.75 -2.79 -9.90
CA ALA A 134 10.34 -3.11 -8.52
C ALA A 134 11.32 -4.02 -7.79
N LYS A 135 11.68 -5.15 -8.41
CA LYS A 135 12.64 -6.11 -7.85
C LYS A 135 13.99 -5.47 -7.53
N LYS A 136 14.51 -4.67 -8.46
CA LYS A 136 15.87 -4.11 -8.38
C LYS A 136 15.94 -2.99 -7.36
N ARG A 137 14.87 -2.20 -7.23
CA ARG A 137 14.83 -1.03 -6.36
C ARG A 137 14.34 -1.33 -4.95
N SER A 138 13.63 -2.43 -4.71
CA SER A 138 13.06 -2.75 -3.39
C SER A 138 14.08 -2.77 -2.25
N SER A 139 15.36 -3.08 -2.50
CA SER A 139 16.41 -3.03 -1.47
C SER A 139 16.92 -1.61 -1.16
N ARG A 140 16.68 -0.64 -2.04
CA ARG A 140 17.17 0.75 -1.97
C ARG A 140 16.04 1.79 -1.85
N ASP A 141 14.80 1.35 -1.94
CA ASP A 141 13.61 2.17 -1.89
C ASP A 141 12.52 1.47 -1.08
N GLY A 142 12.26 1.99 0.12
CA GLY A 142 11.13 1.58 0.93
C GLY A 142 11.29 1.98 2.39
N LEU A 143 10.98 1.07 3.30
CA LEU A 143 11.00 1.34 4.75
C LEU A 143 12.37 1.83 5.23
N ASN A 144 13.47 1.28 4.69
CA ASN A 144 14.83 1.68 5.03
C ASN A 144 15.23 3.10 4.57
N THR A 145 14.50 3.67 3.60
CA THR A 145 14.80 5.00 3.04
C THR A 145 13.66 6.01 3.24
N VAL A 146 12.59 5.64 3.94
CA VAL A 146 11.47 6.55 4.18
C VAL A 146 11.93 7.75 5.00
N LYS A 147 11.69 8.96 4.46
CA LYS A 147 11.96 10.24 5.12
C LYS A 147 10.63 10.93 5.38
N TYR A 148 10.39 11.30 6.63
CA TYR A 148 9.21 12.08 7.03
C TYR A 148 9.50 12.77 8.36
N ARG A 149 8.66 13.75 8.70
CA ARG A 149 8.63 14.43 9.99
C ARG A 149 7.21 14.40 10.53
N VAL A 150 7.03 13.98 11.78
CA VAL A 150 5.75 14.14 12.47
C VAL A 150 5.56 15.62 12.78
N VAL A 151 4.49 16.21 12.25
CA VAL A 151 4.14 17.63 12.50
C VAL A 151 3.35 17.74 13.80
N TRP A 152 2.36 16.88 13.96
CA TRP A 152 1.59 16.75 15.19
C TRP A 152 0.99 15.34 15.32
N ARG A 153 0.62 15.01 16.56
CA ARG A 153 -0.04 13.78 16.97
C ARG A 153 -1.18 14.15 17.90
N HIS A 154 -2.39 13.68 17.61
CA HIS A 154 -3.55 13.82 18.49
C HIS A 154 -4.15 12.45 18.77
N GLU A 155 -4.36 12.16 20.05
CA GLU A 155 -5.00 10.94 20.50
C GLU A 155 -6.48 11.24 20.74
N HIS A 156 -7.34 10.52 20.02
CA HIS A 156 -8.78 10.56 20.20
C HIS A 156 -9.25 9.24 20.80
N LEU A 157 -10.48 9.23 21.32
CA LEU A 157 -11.04 8.04 21.97
C LEU A 157 -11.04 6.79 21.07
N ALA A 158 -11.26 6.97 19.76
CA ALA A 158 -11.39 5.87 18.81
C ALA A 158 -10.18 5.68 17.87
N TYR A 159 -9.27 6.66 17.79
CA TYR A 159 -8.13 6.60 16.87
C TYR A 159 -7.02 7.57 17.27
N THR A 160 -5.80 7.31 16.80
CA THR A 160 -4.70 8.28 16.85
C THR A 160 -4.54 8.92 15.48
N HIS A 161 -4.52 10.26 15.44
CA HIS A 161 -4.33 11.04 14.23
C HIS A 161 -2.90 11.57 14.18
N LEU A 162 -2.17 11.19 13.13
CA LEU A 162 -0.81 11.67 12.86
C LEU A 162 -0.81 12.53 11.60
N MET A 163 -0.35 13.77 11.72
CA MET A 163 0.03 14.57 10.56
C MET A 163 1.51 14.41 10.31
N VAL A 164 1.86 13.95 9.11
CA VAL A 164 3.23 13.72 8.71
C VAL A 164 3.58 14.55 7.49
N ASP A 165 4.69 15.27 7.58
CA ASP A 165 5.34 15.95 6.48
C ASP A 165 6.27 14.94 5.79
N ILE A 166 5.90 14.53 4.57
CA ILE A 166 6.64 13.56 3.76
C ILE A 166 7.59 14.24 2.75
N GLY A 167 7.81 15.55 2.91
CA GLY A 167 8.61 16.34 1.98
C GLY A 167 7.85 16.75 0.72
N LYS A 168 8.60 17.17 -0.30
CA LYS A 168 8.06 17.63 -1.58
C LYS A 168 8.14 16.51 -2.62
N HIS A 169 7.21 16.54 -3.58
CA HIS A 169 7.18 15.61 -4.73
C HIS A 169 8.58 15.28 -5.24
N HIS A 170 8.93 14.00 -5.26
CA HIS A 170 10.07 13.53 -6.03
C HIS A 170 9.82 13.89 -7.50
N ARG A 171 10.63 14.80 -8.05
CA ARG A 171 10.53 15.16 -9.47
C ARG A 171 11.02 13.98 -10.29
N TRP A 172 10.08 13.24 -10.87
CA TRP A 172 10.37 12.31 -11.95
C TRP A 172 10.62 13.10 -13.22
N GLN A 173 11.66 12.74 -13.96
CA GLN A 173 11.92 13.31 -15.28
C GLN A 173 12.39 12.20 -16.22
N PHE A 174 11.84 12.18 -17.43
CA PHE A 174 12.43 11.39 -18.51
C PHE A 174 13.45 12.26 -19.25
N LEU A 175 14.72 11.86 -19.23
CA LEU A 175 15.69 12.38 -20.21
C LEU A 175 15.40 11.71 -21.56
N ASN A 176 15.19 12.53 -22.59
CA ASN A 176 15.02 12.10 -23.99
C ASN A 176 13.94 11.02 -24.20
N GLY A 177 12.92 10.96 -23.34
CA GLY A 177 11.81 10.01 -23.44
C GLY A 177 12.13 8.54 -23.15
N GLN A 178 13.39 8.19 -22.85
CA GLN A 178 13.82 6.79 -22.71
C GLN A 178 14.37 6.45 -21.33
N ARG A 179 14.88 7.44 -20.57
CA ARG A 179 15.53 7.21 -19.29
C ARG A 179 14.82 7.96 -18.16
N LEU A 180 14.17 7.22 -17.27
CA LEU A 180 13.60 7.76 -16.04
C LEU A 180 14.74 8.10 -15.07
N ILE A 181 14.82 9.37 -14.66
CA ILE A 181 15.65 9.83 -13.55
C ILE A 181 14.79 9.98 -12.30
N ILE A 182 15.33 9.46 -11.20
CA ILE A 182 14.75 9.54 -9.87
C ILE A 182 15.77 10.28 -9.01
N ASN A 183 15.40 11.46 -8.53
CA ASN A 183 16.23 12.26 -7.65
C ASN A 183 15.85 11.93 -6.19
N PHE A 184 16.82 11.47 -5.40
CA PHE A 184 16.67 11.07 -3.99
C PHE A 184 17.06 12.17 -2.99
#